data_AF-A0A1Q7H979-F1
#
_entry.id   AF-A0A1Q7H979-F1
#
_cell.length_a   1.000
_cell.length_b   1.000
_cell.length_c   1.000
_cell.angle_alpha   90.00
_cell.angle_beta   90.00
_cell.angle_gamma   90.00
#
_symmetry.space_group_name_H-M   'P 1'
#
loop_
_entity.id
_entity.type
_entity.pdbx_description
1 polymer ?
#
loop_
_entity_poly.entity_id
_entity_poly.type
_entity_poly.pdbx_seq_one_letter_code
_entity_poly.pdbx_strand_id
1 'polypeptide(L)'
;MEDEGMSGELEGGKSSVPVDPARAFDRQPIWARAVVLAAGVTMNVVLAFVVYTGLAATVGASRTNTTQVDTVWASLLPKGGEALAQLRQGDRIVAINGDTVRTWEDVLTELATEPAPLRIAVAERPAPIVLDVPRGDQEARGALLRALESFFPCRIDVVTPGLPADRAGLKPGDLVVRANGDTVLSWTQFTRLVRRSVHRPVAVTVWRDGRTVDVRLVPERQFGPDPHTGEEVAYGFAGIGATTPITRQRFGVIGAIGEGARNTVTSAKLIVSIVRGLFTGELSLRQLGGPIAIGQQSGQAARAGLVSFLAFLALISINLAILNLLPVPILDGGQLMFLAAEAIRRQPLSLSVRLRLTQLGFLFIIALLLLATSNDLIRIFNSVFHH
;
A
#
# COMPACT_ATOMS: atom_id res chain seq x y z
N MET A 1 9.73 22.58 51.78
CA MET A 1 8.40 23.21 51.95
C MET A 1 8.55 24.56 51.28
N GLU A 2 8.09 24.85 50.08
CA GLU A 2 6.98 24.37 49.25
C GLU A 2 7.38 24.58 47.78
N ASP A 3 7.34 23.58 46.89
CA ASP A 3 7.17 23.80 45.43
C ASP A 3 6.87 22.51 44.62
N GLU A 4 6.13 21.55 45.18
CA GLU A 4 5.67 20.33 44.46
C GLU A 4 4.14 20.30 44.27
N GLY A 5 3.49 21.47 44.27
CA GLY A 5 2.05 21.57 44.39
C GLY A 5 1.22 21.56 43.09
N MET A 6 1.80 21.65 41.89
CA MET A 6 1.02 22.02 40.69
C MET A 6 1.13 21.11 39.47
N SER A 7 1.99 20.08 39.49
CA SER A 7 2.09 19.13 38.36
C SER A 7 1.39 17.79 38.61
N GLY A 8 0.98 17.50 39.84
CA GLY A 8 0.43 16.19 40.24
C GLY A 8 -1.10 16.04 40.15
N GLU A 9 -1.85 17.07 39.75
CA GLU A 9 -3.32 17.05 39.78
C GLU A 9 -3.99 16.69 38.44
N LEU A 10 -3.24 16.59 37.33
CA LEU A 10 -3.82 16.35 36.00
C LEU A 10 -3.67 14.91 35.49
N GLU A 11 -2.84 14.08 36.12
CA GLU A 11 -2.72 12.65 35.80
C GLU A 11 -3.24 11.81 36.97
N GLY A 12 -4.27 11.01 36.70
CA GLY A 12 -5.07 10.32 37.70
C GLY A 12 -4.27 9.52 38.74
N GLY A 13 -4.65 9.74 40.00
CA GLY A 13 -4.40 8.84 41.13
C GLY A 13 -2.94 8.81 41.60
N LYS A 14 -2.68 9.41 42.77
CA LYS A 14 -1.44 9.19 43.52
C LYS A 14 -1.23 7.68 43.71
N SER A 15 -0.36 7.07 42.91
CA SER A 15 0.15 5.74 43.23
C SER A 15 1.01 5.90 44.48
N SER A 16 0.53 5.41 45.62
CA SER A 16 1.22 5.47 46.92
C SER A 16 2.44 4.54 47.02
N VAL A 17 2.90 3.97 45.90
CA VAL A 17 4.10 3.15 45.83
C VAL A 17 5.28 4.07 45.54
N PRO A 18 6.25 4.24 46.47
CA PRO A 18 7.47 4.97 46.18
C PRO A 18 8.14 4.35 44.96
N VAL A 19 8.33 5.13 43.90
CA VAL A 19 9.10 4.69 42.74
C VAL A 19 10.53 4.43 43.23
N ASP A 20 10.93 3.16 43.26
CA ASP A 20 12.29 2.77 43.63
C ASP A 20 13.28 3.59 42.79
N PRO A 21 14.13 4.43 43.40
CA PRO A 21 15.08 5.28 42.68
C PRO A 21 16.07 4.48 41.83
N ALA A 22 16.28 3.19 42.14
CA ALA A 22 17.09 2.27 41.34
C ALA A 22 16.36 1.74 40.10
N ARG A 23 15.03 1.86 40.04
CA ARG A 23 14.17 1.51 38.89
C ARG A 23 13.77 2.71 38.02
N ALA A 24 14.12 3.92 38.43
CA ALA A 24 13.85 5.13 37.66
C ALA A 24 14.50 5.07 36.26
N PHE A 25 13.70 5.34 35.22
CA PHE A 25 14.10 5.22 33.82
C PHE A 25 15.41 5.95 33.51
N ASP A 26 15.55 7.21 33.95
CA ASP A 26 16.72 8.05 33.68
C ASP A 26 18.02 7.58 34.36
N ARG A 27 17.93 6.63 35.30
CA ARG A 27 19.08 6.05 36.01
C ARG A 27 19.49 4.67 35.48
N GLN A 28 18.73 4.12 34.54
CA GLN A 28 19.05 2.84 33.91
C GLN A 28 20.18 2.98 32.88
N PRO A 29 20.99 1.92 32.66
CA PRO A 29 21.97 1.92 31.60
C PRO A 29 21.32 2.16 30.24
N ILE A 30 22.06 2.78 29.31
CA ILE A 30 21.56 3.21 27.99
C ILE A 30 20.83 2.06 27.25
N TRP A 31 21.36 0.84 27.33
CA TRP A 31 20.74 -0.33 26.69
C TRP A 31 19.35 -0.65 27.27
N ALA A 32 19.14 -0.51 28.57
CA ALA A 32 17.87 -0.78 29.21
C ALA A 32 16.83 0.31 28.86
N ARG A 33 17.24 1.58 28.83
CA ARG A 33 16.41 2.69 28.33
C ARG A 33 16.02 2.48 26.86
N ALA A 34 16.97 2.05 26.03
CA ALA A 34 16.72 1.76 24.62
C ALA A 34 15.72 0.60 24.42
N VAL A 35 15.81 -0.48 25.20
CA VAL A 35 14.85 -1.60 25.15
C VAL A 35 13.44 -1.15 25.52
N VAL A 36 13.31 -0.33 26.58
CA VAL A 36 11.99 0.18 27.02
C VAL A 36 11.36 1.08 25.95
N LEU A 37 12.14 1.98 25.32
CA LEU A 37 11.65 2.81 24.21
C LEU A 37 11.30 1.99 22.97
N ALA A 38 12.09 0.96 22.66
CA ALA A 38 11.82 0.04 21.56
C ALA A 38 10.57 -0.81 21.82
N ALA A 39 10.19 -1.05 23.08
CA ALA A 39 9.02 -1.86 23.41
C ALA A 39 7.72 -1.24 22.89
N GLY A 40 7.57 0.09 22.94
CA GLY A 40 6.39 0.79 22.40
C GLY A 40 6.20 0.55 20.90
N VAL A 41 7.26 0.75 20.12
CA VAL A 41 7.29 0.47 18.68
C VAL A 41 7.06 -1.02 18.40
N THR A 42 7.71 -1.88 19.17
CA THR A 42 7.63 -3.35 19.01
C THR A 42 6.21 -3.85 19.23
N MET A 43 5.48 -3.31 20.21
CA MET A 43 4.10 -3.72 20.48
C MET A 43 3.14 -3.40 19.33
N ASN A 44 3.36 -2.28 18.63
CA ASN A 44 2.60 -1.96 17.42
C ASN A 44 2.91 -2.97 16.29
N VAL A 45 4.18 -3.32 16.08
CA VAL A 45 4.54 -4.34 15.09
C VAL A 45 3.95 -5.71 15.45
N VAL A 46 4.00 -6.09 16.73
CA VAL A 46 3.43 -7.34 17.24
C VAL A 46 1.91 -7.37 17.07
N LEU A 47 1.21 -6.29 17.40
CA LEU A 47 -0.24 -6.20 17.23
C LEU A 47 -0.63 -6.42 15.77
N ALA A 48 0.00 -5.70 14.85
CA ALA A 48 -0.25 -5.88 13.42
C ALA A 48 0.05 -7.29 12.94
N PHE A 49 1.17 -7.88 13.38
CA PHE A 49 1.54 -9.26 13.06
C PHE A 49 0.50 -10.27 13.54
N VAL A 50 0.03 -10.15 14.78
CA VAL A 50 -1.01 -11.01 15.34
C VAL A 50 -2.31 -10.86 14.57
N VAL A 51 -2.72 -9.63 14.26
CA VAL A 51 -3.95 -9.37 13.50
C VAL A 51 -3.85 -9.96 12.09
N TYR A 52 -2.77 -9.72 11.35
CA TYR A 52 -2.59 -10.31 10.01
C TYR A 52 -2.54 -11.84 10.06
N THR A 53 -1.87 -12.42 11.07
CA THR A 53 -1.85 -13.87 11.27
C THR A 53 -3.25 -14.42 11.53
N GLY A 54 -4.03 -13.77 12.39
CA GLY A 54 -5.41 -14.16 12.69
C GLY A 54 -6.32 -14.08 11.47
N LEU A 55 -6.18 -13.02 10.67
CA LEU A 55 -6.90 -12.88 9.40
C LEU A 55 -6.50 -13.96 8.39
N ALA A 56 -5.20 -14.24 8.25
CA ALA A 56 -4.73 -15.31 7.37
C ALA A 56 -5.24 -16.69 7.80
N ALA A 57 -5.31 -16.96 9.11
CA ALA A 57 -5.80 -18.23 9.65
C ALA A 57 -7.33 -18.42 9.47
N THR A 58 -8.11 -17.35 9.58
CA THR A 58 -9.58 -17.42 9.59
C THR A 58 -10.21 -17.14 8.23
N VAL A 59 -9.70 -16.15 7.51
CA VAL A 59 -10.25 -15.68 6.23
C VAL A 59 -9.47 -16.24 5.04
N GLY A 60 -8.15 -16.45 5.22
CA GLY A 60 -7.21 -16.76 4.14
C GLY A 60 -6.71 -15.50 3.43
N ALA A 61 -5.96 -15.69 2.35
CA ALA A 61 -5.55 -14.60 1.45
C ALA A 61 -6.34 -14.65 0.15
N SER A 62 -6.84 -13.50 -0.30
CA SER A 62 -7.35 -13.35 -1.66
C SER A 62 -6.17 -13.24 -2.61
N ARG A 63 -6.02 -14.23 -3.49
CA ARG A 63 -4.98 -14.27 -4.52
C ARG A 63 -5.63 -14.23 -5.88
N THR A 64 -5.00 -13.55 -6.83
CA THR A 64 -5.46 -13.49 -8.21
C THR A 64 -5.14 -14.82 -8.87
N ASN A 65 -6.17 -15.63 -9.09
CA ASN A 65 -6.12 -17.00 -9.61
C ASN A 65 -5.94 -17.03 -11.14
N THR A 66 -4.87 -16.40 -11.60
CA THR A 66 -4.43 -16.44 -13.00
C THR A 66 -2.91 -16.26 -13.03
N THR A 67 -2.27 -16.96 -13.96
CA THR A 67 -0.88 -16.70 -14.36
C THR A 67 -0.82 -16.35 -15.85
N GLN A 68 -1.98 -16.06 -16.45
CA GLN A 68 -2.06 -15.63 -17.83
C GLN A 68 -1.64 -14.17 -17.95
N VAL A 69 -0.81 -13.91 -18.94
CA VAL A 69 -0.30 -12.58 -19.27
C VAL A 69 -1.33 -11.88 -20.14
N ASP A 70 -1.64 -10.64 -19.81
CA ASP A 70 -2.42 -9.75 -20.68
C ASP A 70 -1.52 -8.95 -21.61
N THR A 71 -0.73 -8.06 -21.01
CA THR A 71 0.10 -7.10 -21.72
C THR A 71 1.52 -7.14 -21.15
N VAL A 72 2.51 -7.02 -22.05
CA VAL A 72 3.89 -6.66 -21.70
C VAL A 72 4.20 -5.27 -22.24
N TRP A 73 4.51 -4.33 -21.35
CA TRP A 73 4.87 -2.97 -21.70
C TRP A 73 6.35 -2.90 -22.06
N ALA A 74 6.65 -3.07 -23.35
CA ALA A 74 8.02 -3.08 -23.86
C ALA A 74 8.83 -1.82 -23.49
N SER A 75 8.17 -0.66 -23.37
CA SER A 75 8.79 0.61 -22.96
C SER A 75 9.29 0.64 -21.52
N LEU A 76 8.87 -0.30 -20.68
CA LEU A 76 9.26 -0.39 -19.27
C LEU A 76 10.27 -1.51 -19.02
N LEU A 77 10.63 -2.30 -20.04
CA LEU A 77 11.55 -3.41 -19.87
C LEU A 77 12.96 -2.87 -19.57
N PRO A 78 13.59 -3.29 -18.46
CA PRO A 78 14.95 -2.91 -18.15
C PRO A 78 15.94 -3.66 -19.04
N LYS A 79 17.21 -3.24 -18.98
CA LYS A 79 18.31 -3.98 -19.59
C LYS A 79 18.36 -5.42 -19.05
N GLY A 80 18.42 -6.40 -19.95
CA GLY A 80 18.38 -7.83 -19.63
C GLY A 80 16.96 -8.40 -19.46
N GLY A 81 15.94 -7.56 -19.46
CA GLY A 81 14.52 -7.93 -19.37
C GLY A 81 13.79 -8.01 -20.72
N GLU A 82 14.45 -7.66 -21.83
CA GLU A 82 13.84 -7.46 -23.15
C GLU A 82 13.18 -8.74 -23.68
N ALA A 83 13.71 -9.91 -23.33
CA ALA A 83 13.16 -11.19 -23.73
C ALA A 83 11.73 -11.43 -23.21
N LEU A 84 11.28 -10.69 -22.19
CA LEU A 84 9.91 -10.73 -21.70
C LEU A 84 8.89 -10.24 -22.75
N ALA A 85 9.31 -9.39 -23.71
CA ALA A 85 8.47 -8.95 -24.83
C ALA A 85 8.03 -10.10 -25.77
N GLN A 86 8.60 -11.29 -25.61
CA GLN A 86 8.18 -12.50 -26.35
C GLN A 86 6.86 -13.09 -25.83
N LEU A 87 6.40 -12.68 -24.64
CA LEU A 87 5.10 -13.06 -24.11
C LEU A 87 3.99 -12.37 -24.90
N ARG A 88 2.91 -13.10 -25.14
CA ARG A 88 1.70 -12.65 -25.83
C ARG A 88 0.51 -12.73 -24.88
N GLN A 89 -0.53 -11.96 -25.19
CA GLN A 89 -1.80 -12.04 -24.46
C GLN A 89 -2.31 -13.49 -24.46
N GLY A 90 -2.66 -14.01 -23.28
CA GLY A 90 -3.13 -15.37 -23.06
C GLY A 90 -2.05 -16.38 -22.69
N ASP A 91 -0.76 -16.07 -22.89
CA ASP A 91 0.34 -16.94 -22.46
C ASP A 91 0.26 -17.21 -20.95
N ARG A 92 0.43 -18.46 -20.56
CA ARG A 92 0.37 -18.87 -19.14
C ARG A 92 1.77 -19.13 -18.60
N ILE A 93 2.20 -18.35 -17.62
CA ILE A 93 3.44 -18.65 -16.88
C ILE A 93 3.16 -19.81 -15.93
N VAL A 94 4.00 -20.85 -15.97
CA VAL A 94 3.81 -22.08 -15.17
C VAL A 94 4.87 -22.26 -14.10
N ALA A 95 6.08 -21.74 -14.33
CA ALA A 95 7.13 -21.73 -13.33
C ALA A 95 8.13 -20.59 -13.59
N ILE A 96 8.80 -20.13 -12.53
CA ILE A 96 9.92 -19.20 -12.60
C ILE A 96 11.06 -19.82 -11.79
N ASN A 97 12.24 -19.96 -12.38
CA ASN A 97 13.41 -20.60 -11.75
C ASN A 97 13.19 -22.03 -11.23
N GLY A 98 12.19 -22.73 -11.76
CA GLY A 98 11.80 -24.08 -11.30
C GLY A 98 10.71 -24.07 -10.24
N ASP A 99 10.43 -22.91 -9.64
CA ASP A 99 9.33 -22.75 -8.69
C ASP A 99 8.00 -22.61 -9.42
N THR A 100 7.06 -23.49 -9.09
CA THR A 100 5.74 -23.52 -9.73
C THR A 100 4.91 -22.33 -9.26
N VAL A 101 4.36 -21.57 -10.22
CA VAL A 101 3.47 -20.44 -9.93
C VAL A 101 2.02 -20.81 -10.21
N ARG A 102 1.10 -20.38 -9.34
CA ARG A 102 -0.34 -20.66 -9.48
C ARG A 102 -1.20 -19.42 -9.45
N THR A 103 -0.67 -18.34 -8.88
CA THR A 103 -1.34 -17.06 -8.72
C THR A 103 -0.49 -15.95 -9.34
N TRP A 104 -1.11 -14.81 -9.62
CA TRP A 104 -0.39 -13.66 -10.14
C TRP A 104 0.61 -13.14 -9.10
N GLU A 105 0.27 -13.22 -7.82
CA GLU A 105 1.17 -12.84 -6.74
C GLU A 105 2.40 -13.75 -6.67
N ASP A 106 2.29 -15.03 -7.00
CA ASP A 106 3.46 -15.93 -7.13
C ASP A 106 4.36 -15.45 -8.27
N VAL A 107 3.78 -15.11 -9.44
CA VAL A 107 4.54 -14.57 -10.59
C VAL A 107 5.32 -13.33 -10.18
N LEU A 108 4.65 -12.36 -9.54
CA LEU A 108 5.29 -11.12 -9.10
C LEU A 108 6.36 -11.38 -8.02
N THR A 109 6.10 -12.30 -7.09
CA THR A 109 7.06 -12.66 -6.03
C THR A 109 8.32 -13.28 -6.61
N GLU A 110 8.18 -14.23 -7.53
CA GLU A 110 9.34 -14.91 -8.12
C GLU A 110 10.14 -13.98 -9.06
N LEU A 111 9.47 -13.08 -9.79
CA LEU A 111 10.16 -12.05 -10.56
C LEU A 111 10.94 -11.06 -9.68
N ALA A 112 10.43 -10.78 -8.47
CA ALA A 112 11.10 -9.94 -7.49
C ALA A 112 12.28 -10.64 -6.79
N THR A 113 12.32 -11.98 -6.80
CA THR A 113 13.29 -12.77 -6.04
C THR A 113 14.62 -12.94 -6.82
N GLU A 114 15.74 -13.00 -6.09
CA GLU A 114 17.09 -13.11 -6.65
C GLU A 114 17.59 -14.56 -6.66
N PRO A 115 17.35 -15.29 -7.76
CA PRO A 115 18.51 -15.67 -8.56
C PRO A 115 18.41 -15.22 -10.02
N ALA A 116 19.50 -14.65 -10.54
CA ALA A 116 19.70 -14.38 -11.95
C ALA A 116 20.66 -15.42 -12.56
N PRO A 117 20.44 -15.87 -13.82
CA PRO A 117 19.38 -15.40 -14.72
C PRO A 117 17.99 -15.96 -14.36
N LEU A 118 16.93 -15.16 -14.56
CA LEU A 118 15.54 -15.60 -14.38
C LEU A 118 15.13 -16.53 -15.53
N ARG A 119 14.54 -17.68 -15.21
CA ARG A 119 14.05 -18.64 -16.20
C ARG A 119 12.54 -18.78 -16.09
N ILE A 120 11.81 -18.18 -17.01
CA ILE A 120 10.33 -18.16 -17.03
C ILE A 120 9.85 -19.28 -17.95
N ALA A 121 9.26 -20.32 -17.37
CA ALA A 121 8.59 -21.38 -18.10
C ALA A 121 7.16 -20.94 -18.44
N VAL A 122 6.80 -21.08 -19.72
CA VAL A 122 5.48 -20.72 -20.25
C VAL A 122 4.83 -22.01 -20.78
N ALA A 123 3.54 -22.20 -20.50
CA ALA A 123 2.78 -23.34 -21.00
C ALA A 123 2.91 -23.44 -22.52
N GLU A 124 2.99 -24.68 -23.03
CA GLU A 124 3.05 -24.97 -24.47
C GLU A 124 4.28 -24.40 -25.19
N ARG A 125 5.29 -23.89 -24.45
CA ARG A 125 6.59 -23.50 -25.00
C ARG A 125 7.68 -24.50 -24.60
N PRO A 126 8.53 -24.98 -25.54
CA PRO A 126 9.55 -25.98 -25.24
C PRO A 126 10.76 -25.42 -24.46
N ALA A 127 11.05 -24.13 -24.62
CA ALA A 127 12.18 -23.46 -23.96
C ALA A 127 11.69 -22.32 -23.06
N PRO A 128 12.30 -22.13 -21.87
CA PRO A 128 11.99 -20.99 -21.00
C PRO A 128 12.48 -19.68 -21.61
N ILE A 129 11.76 -18.60 -21.30
CA ILE A 129 12.25 -17.24 -21.54
C ILE A 129 13.30 -16.93 -20.47
N VAL A 130 14.50 -16.57 -20.88
CA VAL A 130 15.62 -16.27 -19.98
C VAL A 130 15.81 -14.76 -19.91
N LEU A 131 15.76 -14.19 -18.71
CA LEU A 131 16.07 -12.79 -18.45
C LEU A 131 17.41 -12.70 -17.71
N ASP A 132 18.29 -11.82 -18.16
CA ASP A 132 19.61 -11.59 -17.56
C ASP A 132 19.64 -10.22 -16.86
N VAL A 133 18.67 -10.02 -15.96
CA VAL A 133 18.60 -8.80 -15.16
C VAL A 133 19.73 -8.79 -14.12
N PRO A 134 20.52 -7.70 -14.03
CA PRO A 134 21.63 -7.61 -13.09
C PRO A 134 21.22 -7.95 -11.64
N ARG A 135 22.09 -8.68 -10.93
CA ARG A 135 21.88 -8.99 -9.50
C ARG A 135 21.95 -7.71 -8.67
N GLY A 136 21.07 -7.58 -7.66
CA GLY A 136 21.01 -6.40 -6.80
C GLY A 136 20.35 -5.17 -7.43
N ASP A 137 19.94 -5.22 -8.71
CA ASP A 137 19.28 -4.10 -9.39
C ASP A 137 17.77 -4.09 -9.08
N GLN A 138 17.42 -3.52 -7.94
CA GLN A 138 16.04 -3.42 -7.45
C GLN A 138 15.14 -2.57 -8.35
N GLU A 139 15.70 -1.57 -9.04
CA GLU A 139 14.95 -0.73 -9.97
C GLU A 139 14.57 -1.51 -11.22
N ALA A 140 15.51 -2.25 -11.80
CA ALA A 140 15.23 -3.15 -12.92
C ALA A 140 14.17 -4.20 -12.54
N ARG A 141 14.25 -4.77 -11.33
CA ARG A 141 13.22 -5.69 -10.82
C ARG A 141 11.86 -5.03 -10.70
N GLY A 142 11.79 -3.83 -10.12
CA GLY A 142 10.55 -3.05 -10.05
C GLY A 142 10.00 -2.69 -11.43
N ALA A 143 10.87 -2.45 -12.42
CA ALA A 143 10.49 -2.21 -13.80
C ALA A 143 9.86 -3.46 -14.46
N LEU A 144 10.40 -4.66 -14.23
CA LEU A 144 9.79 -5.92 -14.68
C LEU A 144 8.37 -6.10 -14.13
N LEU A 145 8.16 -5.84 -12.84
CA LEU A 145 6.85 -5.99 -12.20
C LEU A 145 5.83 -5.02 -12.79
N ARG A 146 6.22 -3.76 -13.05
CA ARG A 146 5.36 -2.76 -13.70
C ARG A 146 5.11 -3.07 -15.18
N ALA A 147 6.01 -3.78 -15.83
CA ALA A 147 5.89 -4.11 -17.25
C ALA A 147 4.87 -5.22 -17.55
N LEU A 148 4.45 -6.01 -16.56
CA LEU A 148 3.53 -7.14 -16.75
C LEU A 148 2.14 -6.88 -16.17
N GLU A 149 1.11 -7.21 -16.95
CA GLU A 149 -0.28 -7.17 -16.50
C GLU A 149 -0.93 -8.56 -16.63
N SER A 150 -1.74 -8.95 -15.65
CA SER A 150 -2.47 -10.23 -15.66
C SER A 150 -3.70 -10.19 -16.55
N PHE A 151 -4.00 -11.30 -17.22
CA PHE A 151 -5.21 -11.47 -18.01
C PHE A 151 -6.40 -11.93 -17.16
N PHE A 152 -7.50 -11.20 -17.29
CA PHE A 152 -8.84 -11.63 -16.89
C PHE A 152 -9.89 -10.88 -17.73
N PRO A 153 -11.05 -11.50 -17.99
CA PRO A 153 -12.09 -10.93 -18.85
C PRO A 153 -12.63 -9.63 -18.26
N CYS A 154 -13.12 -8.74 -19.14
CA CYS A 154 -13.71 -7.47 -18.74
C CYS A 154 -15.14 -7.62 -18.22
N ARG A 155 -15.31 -8.36 -17.11
CA ARG A 155 -16.58 -8.46 -16.39
C ARG A 155 -16.64 -7.37 -15.32
N ILE A 156 -17.70 -6.56 -15.35
CA ILE A 156 -17.94 -5.49 -14.38
C ILE A 156 -18.51 -6.12 -13.11
N ASP A 157 -17.91 -5.83 -11.96
CA ASP A 157 -18.38 -6.26 -10.64
C ASP A 157 -18.99 -5.10 -9.85
N VAL A 158 -18.32 -3.95 -9.92
CA VAL A 158 -18.72 -2.75 -9.19
C VAL A 158 -19.05 -1.66 -10.21
N VAL A 159 -20.19 -1.01 -10.00
CA VAL A 159 -20.56 0.25 -10.65
C VAL A 159 -20.91 1.24 -9.54
N THR A 160 -20.16 2.33 -9.48
CA THR A 160 -20.38 3.35 -8.44
C THR A 160 -21.55 4.25 -8.81
N PRO A 161 -22.56 4.41 -7.94
CA PRO A 161 -23.72 5.26 -8.22
C PRO A 161 -23.34 6.71 -8.56
N GLY A 162 -24.03 7.30 -9.53
CA GLY A 162 -23.85 8.67 -9.99
C GLY A 162 -22.63 8.91 -10.90
N LEU A 163 -21.73 7.94 -11.03
CA LEU A 163 -20.53 8.05 -11.88
C LEU A 163 -20.82 7.69 -13.35
N PRO A 164 -19.89 7.97 -14.28
CA PRO A 164 -20.16 7.85 -15.71
C PRO A 164 -20.69 6.49 -16.18
N ALA A 165 -20.23 5.38 -15.61
CA ALA A 165 -20.73 4.05 -15.98
C ALA A 165 -22.17 3.81 -15.52
N ASP A 166 -22.53 4.28 -14.32
CA ASP A 166 -23.89 4.23 -13.81
C ASP A 166 -24.83 5.05 -14.70
N ARG A 167 -24.44 6.29 -15.03
CA ARG A 167 -25.19 7.16 -15.96
C ARG A 167 -25.30 6.58 -17.37
N ALA A 168 -24.30 5.81 -17.81
CA ALA A 168 -24.32 5.09 -19.08
C ALA A 168 -25.19 3.82 -19.03
N GLY A 169 -25.67 3.41 -17.85
CA GLY A 169 -26.51 2.24 -17.66
C GLY A 169 -25.75 0.92 -17.64
N LEU A 170 -24.44 0.93 -17.37
CA LEU A 170 -23.65 -0.27 -17.08
C LEU A 170 -24.06 -0.86 -15.74
N LYS A 171 -23.99 -2.18 -15.60
CA LYS A 171 -24.43 -2.90 -14.40
C LYS A 171 -23.38 -3.93 -13.96
N PRO A 172 -23.33 -4.25 -12.65
CA PRO A 172 -22.66 -5.45 -12.17
C PRO A 172 -23.11 -6.69 -12.96
N GLY A 173 -22.16 -7.54 -13.34
CA GLY A 173 -22.37 -8.74 -14.15
C GLY A 173 -22.14 -8.56 -15.65
N ASP A 174 -22.18 -7.33 -16.17
CA ASP A 174 -21.93 -7.03 -17.58
C ASP A 174 -20.55 -7.54 -18.02
N LEU A 175 -20.49 -8.26 -19.12
CA LEU A 175 -19.23 -8.61 -19.78
C LEU A 175 -19.02 -7.69 -20.98
N VAL A 176 -18.03 -6.80 -20.92
CA VAL A 176 -17.68 -5.95 -22.05
C VAL A 176 -17.06 -6.80 -23.14
N VAL A 177 -17.66 -6.80 -24.33
CA VAL A 177 -17.22 -7.60 -25.48
C VAL A 177 -16.68 -6.74 -26.61
N ARG A 178 -17.14 -5.49 -26.75
CA ARG A 178 -16.62 -4.53 -27.74
C ARG A 178 -16.57 -3.12 -27.17
N ALA A 179 -15.62 -2.34 -27.67
CA ALA A 179 -15.55 -0.91 -27.42
C ALA A 179 -15.05 -0.18 -28.66
N ASN A 180 -15.76 0.86 -29.11
CA ASN A 180 -15.53 1.60 -30.36
C ASN A 180 -15.46 0.70 -31.61
N GLY A 181 -16.17 -0.43 -31.60
CA GLY A 181 -16.14 -1.41 -32.69
C GLY A 181 -14.98 -2.40 -32.64
N ASP A 182 -14.05 -2.27 -31.69
CA ASP A 182 -12.98 -3.25 -31.48
C ASP A 182 -13.39 -4.29 -30.44
N THR A 183 -12.95 -5.54 -30.62
CA THR A 183 -13.14 -6.60 -29.64
C THR A 183 -12.33 -6.31 -28.38
N VAL A 184 -12.99 -6.41 -27.22
CA VAL A 184 -12.37 -6.27 -25.91
C VAL A 184 -12.22 -7.66 -25.29
N LEU A 185 -10.98 -8.08 -25.06
CA LEU A 185 -10.66 -9.40 -24.52
C LEU A 185 -10.39 -9.37 -23.02
N SER A 186 -9.91 -8.26 -22.49
CA SER A 186 -9.50 -8.15 -21.10
C SER A 186 -9.89 -6.84 -20.45
N TRP A 187 -9.93 -6.86 -19.12
CA TRP A 187 -10.14 -5.68 -18.29
C TRP A 187 -9.08 -4.59 -18.57
N THR A 188 -7.83 -4.99 -18.70
CA THR A 188 -6.70 -4.10 -18.96
C THR A 188 -6.86 -3.35 -20.29
N GLN A 189 -7.28 -4.04 -21.35
CA GLN A 189 -7.54 -3.41 -22.64
C GLN A 189 -8.66 -2.36 -22.53
N PHE A 190 -9.75 -2.69 -21.84
CA PHE A 190 -10.88 -1.79 -21.66
C PHE A 190 -10.51 -0.56 -20.82
N THR A 191 -9.84 -0.75 -19.69
CA THR A 191 -9.45 0.37 -18.82
C THR A 191 -8.45 1.30 -19.50
N ARG A 192 -7.51 0.78 -20.31
CA ARG A 192 -6.60 1.58 -21.12
C ARG A 192 -7.34 2.46 -22.13
N LEU A 193 -8.38 1.92 -22.77
CA LEU A 193 -9.24 2.68 -23.68
C LEU A 193 -9.96 3.79 -22.92
N VAL A 194 -10.65 3.46 -21.82
CA VAL A 194 -11.39 4.43 -20.99
C VAL A 194 -10.49 5.56 -20.48
N ARG A 195 -9.28 5.23 -19.98
CA ARG A 195 -8.31 6.21 -19.47
C ARG A 195 -7.86 7.21 -20.53
N ARG A 196 -7.80 6.80 -21.81
CA ARG A 196 -7.41 7.68 -22.93
C ARG A 196 -8.58 8.46 -23.53
N SER A 197 -9.81 8.15 -23.14
CA SER A 197 -11.04 8.74 -23.69
C SER A 197 -11.66 9.82 -22.80
N VAL A 198 -10.84 10.68 -22.18
CA VAL A 198 -11.31 11.79 -21.33
C VAL A 198 -12.33 12.66 -22.09
N HIS A 199 -13.55 12.77 -21.58
CA HIS A 199 -14.68 13.49 -22.18
C HIS A 199 -15.06 13.06 -23.60
N ARG A 200 -14.50 11.96 -24.11
CA ARG A 200 -14.80 11.41 -25.43
C ARG A 200 -15.73 10.21 -25.26
N PRO A 201 -16.87 10.16 -25.97
CA PRO A 201 -17.77 9.02 -25.88
C PRO A 201 -17.08 7.75 -26.37
N VAL A 202 -17.26 6.67 -25.61
CA VAL A 202 -16.86 5.31 -25.96
C VAL A 202 -18.14 4.52 -26.21
N ALA A 203 -18.29 3.97 -27.41
CA ALA A 203 -19.39 3.07 -27.72
C ALA A 203 -19.05 1.68 -27.18
N VAL A 204 -19.74 1.23 -26.14
CA VAL A 204 -19.44 -0.02 -25.43
C VAL A 204 -20.57 -1.02 -25.68
N THR A 205 -20.22 -2.22 -26.14
CA THR A 205 -21.16 -3.34 -26.24
C THR A 205 -20.89 -4.30 -25.12
N VAL A 206 -21.91 -4.59 -24.31
CA VAL A 206 -21.85 -5.56 -23.22
C VAL A 206 -22.72 -6.76 -23.48
N TRP A 207 -22.31 -7.92 -23.01
CA TRP A 207 -23.13 -9.10 -22.89
C TRP A 207 -23.83 -9.10 -21.53
N ARG A 208 -25.17 -9.03 -21.54
CA ARG A 208 -26.03 -8.95 -20.36
C ARG A 208 -27.23 -9.88 -20.58
N ASP A 209 -27.48 -10.80 -19.64
CA ASP A 209 -28.63 -11.71 -19.64
C ASP A 209 -28.86 -12.46 -20.98
N GLY A 210 -27.77 -12.92 -21.61
CA GLY A 210 -27.85 -13.70 -22.86
C GLY A 210 -27.98 -12.89 -24.15
N ARG A 211 -27.88 -11.55 -24.09
CA ARG A 211 -27.94 -10.67 -25.26
C ARG A 211 -26.88 -9.56 -25.22
N THR A 212 -26.61 -8.96 -26.37
CA THR A 212 -25.76 -7.77 -26.47
C THR A 212 -26.57 -6.51 -26.20
N VAL A 213 -26.00 -5.58 -25.44
CA VAL A 213 -26.55 -4.26 -25.13
C VAL A 213 -25.50 -3.21 -25.46
N ASP A 214 -25.86 -2.23 -26.28
CA ASP A 214 -24.99 -1.10 -26.59
C ASP A 214 -25.26 0.05 -25.61
N VAL A 215 -24.19 0.59 -25.04
CA VAL A 215 -24.20 1.72 -24.12
C VAL A 215 -23.15 2.75 -24.51
N ARG A 216 -23.46 4.02 -24.29
CA ARG A 216 -22.55 5.14 -24.58
C ARG A 216 -21.93 5.62 -23.28
N LEU A 217 -20.68 5.24 -23.05
CA LEU A 217 -19.91 5.66 -21.88
C LEU A 217 -19.17 6.96 -22.18
N VAL A 218 -19.27 7.96 -21.31
CA VAL A 218 -18.50 9.21 -21.43
C VAL A 218 -17.62 9.37 -20.18
N PRO A 219 -16.34 8.96 -20.23
CA PRO A 219 -15.45 9.06 -19.08
C PRO A 219 -15.26 10.51 -18.63
N GLU A 220 -15.27 10.73 -17.31
CA GLU A 220 -14.92 12.00 -16.70
C GLU A 220 -13.42 12.12 -16.50
N ARG A 221 -12.91 13.36 -16.45
CA ARG A 221 -11.50 13.60 -16.13
C ARG A 221 -11.26 13.42 -14.64
N GLN A 222 -10.29 12.59 -14.29
CA GLN A 222 -9.69 12.55 -12.96
C GLN A 222 -8.18 12.72 -13.03
N PHE A 223 -7.58 13.01 -11.88
CA PHE A 223 -6.14 13.08 -11.69
C PHE A 223 -5.70 11.97 -10.75
N GLY A 224 -4.54 11.40 -11.02
CA GLY A 224 -3.95 10.37 -10.20
C GLY A 224 -2.63 9.87 -10.79
N PRO A 225 -1.89 9.05 -10.04
CA PRO A 225 -0.63 8.52 -10.50
C PRO A 225 -0.86 7.62 -11.73
N ASP A 226 -0.02 7.79 -12.74
CA ASP A 226 0.13 6.83 -13.81
C ASP A 226 0.60 5.49 -13.20
N PRO A 227 -0.05 4.35 -13.51
CA PRO A 227 0.29 3.06 -12.91
C PRO A 227 1.73 2.61 -13.21
N HIS A 228 2.34 3.14 -14.26
CA HIS A 228 3.65 2.75 -14.76
C HIS A 228 4.72 3.76 -14.36
N THR A 229 4.47 5.07 -14.49
CA THR A 229 5.47 6.10 -14.18
C THR A 229 5.33 6.68 -12.77
N GLY A 230 4.16 6.57 -12.14
CA GLY A 230 3.84 7.20 -10.87
C GLY A 230 3.57 8.71 -10.96
N GLU A 231 3.77 9.32 -12.13
CA GLU A 231 3.54 10.75 -12.34
C GLU A 231 2.04 11.08 -12.29
N GLU A 232 1.69 12.26 -11.79
CA GLU A 232 0.30 12.70 -11.75
C GLU A 232 -0.17 13.06 -13.17
N VAL A 233 -1.11 12.27 -13.70
CA VAL A 233 -1.66 12.44 -15.04
C VAL A 233 -3.18 12.60 -15.01
N ALA A 234 -3.71 13.37 -15.96
CA ALA A 234 -5.15 13.39 -16.21
C ALA A 234 -5.55 12.13 -16.98
N TYR A 235 -6.59 11.43 -16.52
CA TYR A 235 -7.10 10.22 -17.16
C TYR A 235 -8.63 10.15 -17.13
N GLY A 236 -9.18 9.36 -18.06
CA GLY A 236 -10.61 9.09 -18.15
C GLY A 236 -11.04 8.08 -17.09
N PHE A 237 -12.07 8.44 -16.32
CA PHE A 237 -12.60 7.62 -15.23
C PHE A 237 -14.08 7.33 -15.45
N ALA A 238 -14.48 6.09 -15.19
CA ALA A 238 -15.84 5.62 -15.41
C ALA A 238 -16.55 5.13 -14.13
N GLY A 239 -15.85 4.96 -13.00
CA GLY A 239 -16.47 4.46 -11.77
C GLY A 239 -16.83 2.97 -11.83
N ILE A 240 -15.99 2.14 -12.43
CA ILE A 240 -16.18 0.69 -12.56
C ILE A 240 -15.05 -0.10 -11.90
N GLY A 241 -15.40 -1.25 -11.32
CA GLY A 241 -14.46 -2.25 -10.83
C GLY A 241 -14.67 -3.59 -11.54
N ALA A 242 -13.59 -4.32 -11.81
CA ALA A 242 -13.66 -5.63 -12.45
C ALA A 242 -13.97 -6.74 -11.46
N THR A 243 -14.56 -7.81 -11.97
CA THR A 243 -14.47 -9.12 -11.32
C THR A 243 -13.04 -9.63 -11.49
N THR A 244 -12.21 -9.50 -10.46
CA THR A 244 -10.92 -10.18 -10.42
C THR A 244 -11.14 -11.66 -10.10
N PRO A 245 -10.46 -12.59 -10.78
CA PRO A 245 -10.59 -14.02 -10.49
C PRO A 245 -9.87 -14.33 -9.18
N ILE A 246 -10.44 -13.95 -8.04
CA ILE A 246 -9.84 -14.20 -6.73
C ILE A 246 -10.12 -15.62 -6.27
N THR A 247 -9.09 -16.31 -5.80
CA THR A 247 -9.25 -17.54 -5.00
C THR A 247 -8.84 -17.25 -3.57
N ARG A 248 -9.54 -17.86 -2.61
CA ARG A 248 -9.15 -17.81 -1.21
C ARG A 248 -8.17 -18.93 -0.93
N GLN A 249 -6.90 -18.57 -0.79
CA GLN A 249 -5.89 -19.48 -0.29
C GLN A 249 -6.07 -19.62 1.22
N ARG A 250 -6.45 -20.82 1.69
CA ARG A 250 -6.51 -21.14 3.11
C ARG A 250 -5.13 -21.55 3.61
N PHE A 251 -4.78 -21.10 4.81
CA PHE A 251 -3.53 -21.45 5.45
C PHE A 251 -3.79 -22.34 6.66
N GLY A 252 -2.94 -23.34 6.88
CA GLY A 252 -2.81 -23.97 8.19
C GLY A 252 -2.13 -23.01 9.18
N VAL A 253 -2.03 -23.37 10.46
CA VAL A 253 -1.49 -22.51 11.53
C VAL A 253 -0.10 -21.94 11.17
N ILE A 254 0.83 -22.80 10.75
CA ILE A 254 2.20 -22.39 10.38
C ILE A 254 2.16 -21.48 9.14
N GLY A 255 1.34 -21.82 8.14
CA GLY A 255 1.18 -21.01 6.94
C GLY A 255 0.62 -19.61 7.25
N ALA A 256 -0.33 -19.52 8.19
CA ALA A 256 -0.95 -18.26 8.59
C ALA A 256 0.04 -17.36 9.34
N ILE A 257 0.92 -17.93 10.16
CA ILE A 257 2.03 -17.21 10.81
C ILE A 257 2.98 -16.65 9.73
N GLY A 258 3.36 -17.50 8.76
CA GLY A 258 4.21 -17.07 7.65
C GLY A 258 3.57 -15.96 6.81
N GLU A 259 2.28 -16.06 6.52
CA GLU A 259 1.53 -15.04 5.79
C GLU A 259 1.35 -13.75 6.61
N GLY A 260 1.10 -13.87 7.91
CA GLY A 260 1.06 -12.74 8.83
C GLY A 260 2.38 -11.97 8.85
N ALA A 261 3.50 -12.69 8.95
CA ALA A 261 4.84 -12.09 8.87
C ALA A 261 5.08 -11.41 7.52
N ARG A 262 4.70 -12.07 6.42
CA ARG A 262 4.83 -11.50 5.07
C ARG A 262 4.03 -10.21 4.94
N ASN A 263 2.78 -10.18 5.38
CA ASN A 263 1.93 -8.99 5.34
C ASN A 263 2.48 -7.86 6.22
N THR A 264 2.97 -8.19 7.42
CA THR A 264 3.65 -7.22 8.29
C THR A 264 4.86 -6.59 7.59
N VAL A 265 5.74 -7.40 6.99
CA VAL A 265 6.94 -6.91 6.29
C VAL A 265 6.56 -6.11 5.04
N THR A 266 5.58 -6.55 4.26
CA THR A 266 5.11 -5.85 3.06
C THR A 266 4.53 -4.49 3.42
N SER A 267 3.62 -4.42 4.40
CA SER A 267 3.07 -3.17 4.91
C SER A 267 4.17 -2.26 5.45
N ALA A 268 5.16 -2.81 6.14
CA ALA A 268 6.29 -2.05 6.66
C ALA A 268 7.16 -1.45 5.54
N LYS A 269 7.51 -2.24 4.52
CA LYS A 269 8.26 -1.77 3.34
C LYS A 269 7.51 -0.67 2.59
N LEU A 270 6.20 -0.83 2.41
CA LEU A 270 5.36 0.17 1.76
C LEU A 270 5.40 1.50 2.52
N ILE A 271 5.21 1.47 3.84
CA ILE A 271 5.20 2.67 4.67
C ILE A 271 6.60 3.32 4.68
N VAL A 272 7.67 2.53 4.80
CA VAL A 272 9.05 3.04 4.68
C VAL A 272 9.28 3.70 3.31
N SER A 273 8.78 3.11 2.22
CA SER A 273 8.89 3.68 0.88
C SER A 273 8.14 5.01 0.76
N ILE A 274 6.93 5.10 1.31
CA ILE A 274 6.15 6.34 1.32
C ILE A 274 6.89 7.42 2.11
N VAL A 275 7.34 7.08 3.33
CA VAL A 275 8.09 8.01 4.18
C VAL A 275 9.36 8.47 3.49
N ARG A 276 10.13 7.55 2.88
CA ARG A 276 11.32 7.88 2.09
C ARG A 276 10.99 8.86 0.96
N GLY A 277 9.96 8.59 0.16
CA GLY A 277 9.58 9.46 -0.95
C GLY A 277 9.11 10.85 -0.50
N LEU A 278 8.52 10.98 0.70
CA LEU A 278 8.20 12.30 1.28
C LEU A 278 9.47 13.08 1.65
N PHE A 279 10.50 12.40 2.14
CA PHE A 279 11.79 13.04 2.47
C PHE A 279 12.64 13.35 1.23
N THR A 280 12.56 12.55 0.17
CA THR A 280 13.27 12.80 -1.09
C THR A 280 12.55 13.77 -2.02
N GLY A 281 11.28 14.10 -1.72
CA GLY A 281 10.45 15.00 -2.53
C GLY A 281 9.80 14.33 -3.74
N GLU A 282 9.98 13.01 -3.90
CA GLU A 282 9.31 12.20 -4.93
C GLU A 282 7.79 12.11 -4.70
N LEU A 283 7.36 12.17 -3.43
CA LEU A 283 5.95 12.21 -3.04
C LEU A 283 5.58 13.59 -2.51
N SER A 284 4.50 14.16 -3.04
CA SER A 284 4.00 15.46 -2.60
C SER A 284 3.36 15.39 -1.21
N LEU A 285 3.73 16.32 -0.33
CA LEU A 285 3.11 16.48 0.99
C LEU A 285 1.58 16.75 0.93
N ARG A 286 1.06 17.16 -0.23
CA ARG A 286 -0.39 17.34 -0.46
C ARG A 286 -1.18 16.02 -0.47
N GLN A 287 -0.48 14.91 -0.69
CA GLN A 287 -1.07 13.58 -0.71
C GLN A 287 -1.21 12.98 0.70
N LEU A 288 -0.56 13.59 1.70
CA LEU A 288 -0.64 13.14 3.09
C LEU A 288 -2.06 13.37 3.64
N GLY A 289 -2.75 12.28 3.98
CA GLY A 289 -4.05 12.33 4.63
C GLY A 289 -3.92 12.74 6.10
N GLY A 290 -4.78 13.65 6.54
CA GLY A 290 -4.86 14.09 7.93
C GLY A 290 -5.80 13.23 8.79
N PRO A 291 -6.13 13.69 10.01
CA PRO A 291 -7.03 13.00 10.92
C PRO A 291 -8.42 12.76 10.33
N ILE A 292 -8.89 13.66 9.46
CA ILE A 292 -10.21 13.55 8.84
C ILE A 292 -10.21 12.39 7.84
N ALA A 293 -9.19 12.31 6.98
CA ALA A 293 -9.03 11.20 6.06
C ALA A 293 -8.91 9.85 6.80
N ILE A 294 -8.13 9.80 7.89
CA ILE A 294 -8.00 8.59 8.73
C ILE A 294 -9.36 8.19 9.33
N GLY A 295 -10.12 9.16 9.87
CA GLY A 295 -11.45 8.92 10.42
C GLY A 295 -12.44 8.41 9.37
N GLN A 296 -12.43 8.98 8.17
CA GLN A 296 -13.27 8.52 7.06
C GLN A 296 -12.90 7.10 6.62
N GLN A 297 -11.60 6.79 6.47
CA GLN A 297 -11.14 5.46 6.08
C GLN A 297 -11.45 4.40 7.14
N SER A 298 -11.28 4.75 8.42
CA SER A 298 -11.72 3.91 9.54
C SER A 298 -13.23 3.63 9.47
N GLY A 299 -14.04 4.65 9.23
CA GLY A 299 -15.50 4.49 9.09
C GLY A 299 -15.91 3.69 7.86
N GLN A 300 -15.19 3.79 6.74
CA GLN A 300 -15.39 2.94 5.57
C GLN A 300 -15.01 1.48 5.87
N ALA A 301 -13.86 1.25 6.51
CA ALA A 301 -13.41 -0.09 6.90
C ALA A 301 -14.39 -0.75 7.88
N ALA A 302 -14.92 -0.01 8.87
CA ALA A 302 -15.93 -0.50 9.79
C ALA A 302 -17.25 -0.88 9.09
N ARG A 303 -17.71 -0.05 8.14
CA ARG A 303 -18.90 -0.34 7.32
C ARG A 303 -18.69 -1.54 6.39
N ALA A 304 -17.47 -1.77 5.93
CA ALA A 304 -17.10 -2.94 5.13
C ALA A 304 -17.00 -4.24 5.96
N GLY A 305 -17.13 -4.15 7.29
CA GLY A 305 -17.18 -5.29 8.20
C GLY A 305 -15.89 -5.54 8.97
N LEU A 306 -15.94 -6.54 9.86
CA LEU A 306 -14.88 -6.80 10.84
C LEU A 306 -13.53 -7.13 10.20
N VAL A 307 -13.52 -7.88 9.09
CA VAL A 307 -12.28 -8.24 8.37
C VAL A 307 -11.56 -7.00 7.86
N SER A 308 -12.28 -6.08 7.21
CA SER A 308 -11.75 -4.83 6.67
C SER A 308 -11.26 -3.90 7.78
N PHE A 309 -12.02 -3.82 8.89
CA PHE A 309 -11.63 -3.03 10.05
C PHE A 309 -10.33 -3.55 10.70
N LEU A 310 -10.20 -4.86 10.90
CA LEU A 310 -8.99 -5.46 11.46
C LEU A 310 -7.79 -5.29 10.52
N ALA A 311 -7.98 -5.44 9.20
CA ALA A 311 -6.92 -5.19 8.23
C ALA A 311 -6.45 -3.72 8.25
N PHE A 312 -7.38 -2.77 8.38
CA PHE A 312 -7.08 -1.35 8.53
C PHE A 312 -6.34 -1.07 9.85
N LEU A 313 -6.78 -1.66 10.96
CA LEU A 313 -6.12 -1.56 12.27
C LEU A 313 -4.67 -2.05 12.21
N ALA A 314 -4.42 -3.20 11.56
CA ALA A 314 -3.08 -3.73 11.39
C ALA A 314 -2.19 -2.78 10.56
N LEU A 315 -2.72 -2.21 9.47
CA LEU A 315 -2.00 -1.22 8.66
C LEU A 315 -1.64 0.04 9.47
N ILE A 316 -2.59 0.59 10.21
CA ILE A 316 -2.36 1.78 11.06
C ILE A 316 -1.35 1.45 12.17
N SER A 317 -1.40 0.26 12.75
CA SER A 317 -0.46 -0.15 13.79
C SER A 317 0.99 -0.23 13.24
N ILE A 318 1.21 -0.79 12.05
CA ILE A 318 2.53 -0.71 11.38
C ILE A 318 2.93 0.73 11.05
N ASN A 319 1.98 1.56 10.60
CA ASN A 319 2.25 2.96 10.32
C ASN A 319 2.76 3.70 11.56
N LEU A 320 2.07 3.54 12.69
CA LEU A 320 2.46 4.12 13.97
C LEU A 320 3.83 3.59 14.42
N ALA A 321 4.11 2.30 14.25
CA ALA A 321 5.43 1.75 14.56
C ALA A 321 6.56 2.45 13.77
N ILE A 322 6.40 2.58 12.46
CA ILE A 322 7.43 3.18 11.60
C ILE A 322 7.56 4.68 11.84
N LEU A 323 6.45 5.40 11.94
CA LEU A 323 6.47 6.82 12.24
C LEU A 323 7.10 7.10 13.61
N ASN A 324 6.80 6.28 14.62
CA ASN A 324 7.42 6.40 15.94
C ASN A 324 8.92 6.08 15.93
N LEU A 325 9.43 5.36 14.92
CA LEU A 325 10.87 5.09 14.77
C LEU A 325 11.62 6.26 14.12
N LEU A 326 10.92 7.26 13.55
CA LEU A 326 11.57 8.42 12.96
C LEU A 326 12.33 9.24 14.01
N PRO A 327 13.47 9.86 13.64
CA PRO A 327 14.29 10.65 14.56
C PRO A 327 13.67 12.02 14.85
N VAL A 328 12.41 12.04 15.30
CA VAL A 328 11.67 13.24 15.69
C VAL A 328 11.64 13.29 17.21
N PRO A 329 12.21 14.33 17.86
CA PRO A 329 12.41 14.43 19.32
C PRO A 329 11.23 14.10 20.26
N ILE A 330 9.99 14.30 19.81
CA ILE A 330 8.77 14.01 20.58
C ILE A 330 8.30 12.55 20.46
N LEU A 331 8.81 11.81 19.48
CA LEU A 331 8.52 10.39 19.24
C LEU A 331 9.58 9.48 19.89
N ASP A 332 9.28 8.19 19.99
CA ASP A 332 10.17 7.18 20.57
C ASP A 332 11.54 7.15 19.87
N GLY A 333 11.57 7.30 18.54
CA GLY A 333 12.78 7.38 17.72
C GLY A 333 13.63 8.62 17.99
N GLY A 334 13.02 9.74 18.40
CA GLY A 334 13.74 10.91 18.89
C GLY A 334 14.44 10.66 20.22
N GLN A 335 13.83 9.89 21.12
CA GLN A 335 14.45 9.48 22.37
C GLN A 335 15.61 8.51 22.13
N LEU A 336 15.45 7.57 21.19
CA LEU A 336 16.54 6.71 20.73
C LEU A 336 17.68 7.51 20.10
N MET A 337 17.36 8.56 19.32
CA MET A 337 18.37 9.49 18.78
C MET A 337 19.13 10.23 19.90
N PHE A 338 18.45 10.66 20.97
CA PHE A 338 19.11 11.27 22.12
C PHE A 338 20.06 10.29 22.83
N LEU A 339 19.63 9.04 23.02
CA LEU A 339 20.48 7.99 23.59
C LEU A 339 21.68 7.67 22.69
N ALA A 340 21.50 7.65 21.38
CA ALA A 340 22.60 7.47 20.42
C ALA A 340 23.61 8.62 20.51
N ALA A 341 23.12 9.86 20.60
CA ALA A 341 23.98 11.03 20.79
C ALA A 341 24.73 11.00 22.14
N GLU A 342 24.08 10.57 23.22
CA GLU A 342 24.69 10.36 24.54
C GLU A 342 25.77 9.28 24.49
N ALA A 343 25.51 8.16 23.81
CA ALA A 343 26.47 7.06 23.64
C ALA A 343 27.73 7.50 22.86
N ILE A 344 27.57 8.30 21.79
CA ILE A 344 28.69 8.84 21.01
C ILE A 344 29.47 9.87 21.83
N ARG A 345 28.77 10.80 22.50
CA ARG A 345 29.40 11.87 23.29
C ARG A 345 29.93 11.40 24.65
N ARG A 346 29.57 10.19 25.08
CA ARG A 346 29.81 9.61 26.42
C ARG A 346 29.34 10.51 27.57
N GLN A 347 28.44 11.45 27.27
CA GLN A 347 27.91 12.43 28.21
C GLN A 347 26.43 12.66 27.90
N PRO A 348 25.57 12.82 28.93
CA PRO A 348 24.16 13.10 28.74
C PRO A 348 23.97 14.46 28.06
N LEU A 349 22.98 14.56 27.19
CA LEU A 349 22.57 15.84 26.61
C LEU A 349 22.04 16.73 27.73
N SER A 350 22.40 18.02 27.70
CA SER A 350 21.87 18.97 28.66
C SER A 350 20.35 19.07 28.53
N LEU A 351 19.67 19.22 29.66
CA LEU A 351 18.21 19.32 29.72
C LEU A 351 17.69 20.42 28.78
N SER A 352 18.36 21.57 28.74
CA SER A 352 18.01 22.69 27.86
C SER A 352 18.07 22.34 26.38
N VAL A 353 19.05 21.53 25.95
CA VAL A 353 19.15 21.07 24.56
C VAL A 353 18.03 20.08 24.25
N ARG A 354 17.78 19.11 25.14
CA ARG A 354 16.69 18.13 24.98
C ARG A 354 15.34 18.84 24.85
N LEU A 355 15.04 19.79 25.75
CA LEU A 355 13.79 20.55 25.72
C LEU A 355 13.63 21.36 24.43
N ARG A 356 14.68 22.06 23.97
CA ARG A 356 14.63 22.83 22.71
C ARG A 356 14.39 21.93 21.50
N LEU A 357 15.08 20.79 21.44
CA LEU A 357 14.90 19.82 20.35
C LEU A 357 13.49 19.20 20.40
N THR A 358 12.98 18.86 21.59
CA THR A 358 11.60 18.39 21.76
C THR A 358 10.57 19.43 21.33
N GLN A 359 10.74 20.69 21.70
CA GLN A 359 9.87 21.79 21.28
C GLN A 359 9.88 21.98 19.76
N LEU A 360 11.06 21.92 19.13
CA LEU A 360 11.19 21.99 17.67
C LEU A 360 10.45 20.82 17.00
N GLY A 361 10.64 19.60 17.51
CA GLY A 361 9.94 18.40 17.02
C GLY A 361 8.42 18.51 17.19
N PHE A 362 7.95 19.02 18.33
CA PHE A 362 6.53 19.26 18.58
C PHE A 362 5.93 20.28 17.61
N LEU A 363 6.60 21.41 17.40
CA LEU A 363 6.17 22.42 16.43
C LEU A 363 6.13 21.85 15.02
N PHE A 364 7.10 21.01 14.66
CA PHE A 364 7.13 20.30 13.38
C PHE A 364 5.92 19.37 13.20
N ILE A 365 5.58 18.56 14.22
CA ILE A 365 4.38 17.70 14.16
C ILE A 365 3.11 18.52 14.04
N ILE A 366 2.97 19.61 14.79
CA ILE A 366 1.81 20.51 14.66
C ILE A 366 1.72 21.08 13.25
N ALA A 367 2.83 21.56 12.69
CA ALA A 367 2.84 22.09 11.33
C ALA A 367 2.41 21.04 10.30
N LEU A 368 2.90 19.80 10.44
CA LEU A 368 2.53 18.69 9.58
C LEU A 368 1.05 18.30 9.75
N LEU A 369 0.52 18.30 10.98
CA LEU A 369 -0.89 18.04 11.28
C LEU A 369 -1.80 19.11 10.66
N LEU A 370 -1.43 20.39 10.78
CA LEU A 370 -2.15 21.52 10.18
C LEU A 370 -2.11 21.44 8.66
N LEU A 371 -0.97 21.09 8.07
CA LEU A 371 -0.82 20.88 6.64
C LEU A 371 -1.74 19.74 6.15
N ALA A 372 -1.69 18.58 6.80
CA ALA A 372 -2.51 17.42 6.46
C ALA A 372 -4.00 17.72 6.62
N THR A 373 -4.39 18.43 7.68
CA THR A 373 -5.78 18.86 7.90
C THR A 373 -6.22 19.85 6.83
N SER A 374 -5.35 20.78 6.43
CA SER A 374 -5.63 21.71 5.34
C SER A 374 -5.81 20.98 4.01
N ASN A 375 -4.99 19.96 3.72
CA ASN A 375 -5.14 19.12 2.54
C ASN A 375 -6.47 18.37 2.56
N ASP A 376 -6.88 17.83 3.71
CA ASP A 376 -8.17 17.16 3.88
C ASP A 376 -9.34 18.12 3.61
N LEU A 377 -9.28 19.34 4.17
CA LEU A 377 -10.32 20.37 3.97
C LEU A 377 -10.43 20.79 2.51
N ILE A 378 -9.30 21.02 1.83
CA ILE A 378 -9.27 21.35 0.40
C ILE A 378 -9.90 20.21 -0.41
N ARG A 379 -9.57 18.96 -0.09
CA ARG A 379 -10.11 17.78 -0.77
C ARG A 379 -11.63 17.67 -0.60
N ILE A 380 -12.12 17.89 0.61
CA ILE A 380 -13.57 17.89 0.92
C ILE A 380 -14.26 19.04 0.20
N PHE A 381 -13.70 20.26 0.27
CA PHE A 381 -14.25 21.42 -0.41
C PHE A 381 -14.36 21.19 -1.92
N ASN A 382 -13.28 20.72 -2.57
CA ASN A 382 -13.31 20.39 -3.99
C ASN A 382 -14.35 19.32 -4.34
N SER A 383 -14.56 18.33 -3.46
CA SER A 383 -15.58 17.30 -3.68
C SER A 383 -17.02 17.82 -3.56
N VAL A 384 -17.26 18.86 -2.75
CA VAL A 384 -18.60 19.42 -2.53
C VAL A 384 -18.98 20.46 -3.60
N PHE A 385 -18.01 21.25 -4.08
CA PHE A 385 -18.28 22.39 -4.97
C PHE A 385 -18.06 22.10 -6.48
N HIS A 386 -17.57 20.90 -6.82
CA HIS A 386 -17.45 20.47 -8.23
C HIS A 386 -18.44 19.36 -8.61
N HIS A 387 -19.54 19.22 -7.86
CA HIS A 387 -20.70 18.42 -8.25
C HIS A 387 -21.70 19.20 -9.10
#